data_AF-A0A932V485-F1
#
_entry.id   AF-A0A932V485-F1
#
_cell.length_a   1.000
_cell.length_b   1.000
_cell.length_c   1.000
_cell.angle_alpha   90.00
_cell.angle_beta   90.00
_cell.angle_gamma   90.00
#
_symmetry.space_group_name_H-M   'P 1'
#
loop_
_entity.id
_entity.type
_entity.pdbx_description
1 polymer ?
#
loop_
_entity_poly.entity_id
_entity_poly.type
_entity_poly.pdbx_seq_one_letter_code
_entity_poly.pdbx_strand_id
1 'polypeptide(L)'
;MIRTEAQKKIEKLREEIERHNRKYYLEAKPVISDQEFDCLMRRLIDLENQFPDLKTPDSPSQRVGGSPLKEFKTVRHEISMLSMDNTYSYDELREFDERVK
;
A
#
# COMPACT_ATOMS: atom_id res chain seq x y z
N MET A 1 20.96 -0.30 22.40
CA MET A 1 20.86 -1.05 21.13
C MET A 1 21.72 -0.34 20.12
N ILE A 2 22.58 -1.03 19.38
CA ILE A 2 23.48 -0.39 18.40
C ILE A 2 22.72 -0.22 17.08
N ARG A 3 22.97 0.86 16.33
CA ARG A 3 22.29 1.19 15.06
C ARG A 3 22.14 -0.02 14.12
N THR A 4 23.21 -0.78 13.93
CA THR A 4 23.22 -1.97 13.04
C THR A 4 22.25 -3.05 13.50
N GLU A 5 22.10 -3.25 14.81
CA GLU A 5 21.10 -4.17 15.35
C GLU A 5 19.70 -3.61 15.15
N ALA A 6 19.52 -2.29 15.30
CA ALA A 6 18.23 -1.62 15.15
C ALA A 6 17.74 -1.75 13.71
N GLN A 7 18.63 -1.52 12.75
CA GLN A 7 18.37 -1.70 11.33
C GLN A 7 17.89 -3.12 11.02
N LYS A 8 18.59 -4.15 11.52
CA LYS A 8 18.16 -5.55 11.32
C LYS A 8 16.79 -5.85 11.92
N LYS A 9 16.47 -5.30 13.09
CA LYS A 9 15.14 -5.50 13.72
C LYS A 9 14.04 -4.74 12.99
N ILE A 10 14.30 -3.51 12.56
CA ILE A 10 13.37 -2.71 11.77
C ILE A 10 13.05 -3.44 10.47
N GLU A 11 14.05 -3.93 9.76
CA GLU A 11 13.84 -4.63 8.48
C GLU A 11 12.99 -5.88 8.66
N LYS A 12 13.29 -6.68 9.69
CA LYS A 12 12.48 -7.86 10.03
C LYS A 12 11.03 -7.51 10.37
N LEU A 13 10.82 -6.43 11.14
CA LEU A 13 9.47 -5.97 11.48
C LEU A 13 8.71 -5.49 10.24
N ARG A 14 9.38 -4.79 9.32
CA ARG A 14 8.78 -4.36 8.04
C ARG A 14 8.34 -5.55 7.21
N GLU A 15 9.22 -6.54 7.02
CA GLU A 15 8.90 -7.76 6.29
C GLU A 15 7.72 -8.52 6.91
N GLU A 16 7.70 -8.63 8.24
CA GLU A 16 6.64 -9.31 8.97
C GLU A 16 5.29 -8.57 8.82
N ILE A 17 5.27 -7.26 9.05
CA ILE A 17 4.09 -6.42 8.90
C ILE A 17 3.57 -6.48 7.46
N GLU A 18 4.43 -6.39 6.45
CA GLU A 18 4.02 -6.48 5.05
C GLU A 18 3.44 -7.85 4.69
N ARG A 19 4.00 -8.92 5.24
CA ARG A 19 3.42 -10.26 5.09
C ARG A 19 2.00 -10.33 5.69
N HIS A 20 1.78 -9.71 6.84
CA HIS A 20 0.45 -9.66 7.46
C HIS A 20 -0.51 -8.76 6.68
N ASN A 21 -0.05 -7.61 6.20
CA ASN A 21 -0.81 -6.73 5.30
C ASN A 21 -1.26 -7.48 4.04
N ARG A 22 -0.36 -8.20 3.37
CA ARG A 22 -0.69 -8.98 2.17
C ARG A 22 -1.79 -10.00 2.47
N LYS A 23 -1.66 -10.73 3.58
CA LYS A 23 -2.64 -11.73 4.01
C LYS A 23 -4.00 -11.12 4.34
N TYR A 24 -4.01 -9.94 4.96
CA TYR A 24 -5.24 -9.23 5.31
C TYR A 24 -5.90 -8.63 4.07
N TYR A 25 -5.19 -7.80 3.31
CA TYR A 25 -5.76 -6.98 2.22
C TYR A 25 -5.90 -7.71 0.88
N LEU A 26 -4.98 -8.61 0.54
CA LEU A 26 -4.98 -9.27 -0.78
C LEU A 26 -5.52 -10.70 -0.71
N GLU A 27 -5.16 -11.45 0.34
CA GLU A 27 -5.54 -12.86 0.44
C GLU A 27 -6.83 -13.07 1.24
N ALA A 28 -7.35 -12.05 1.94
CA ALA A 28 -8.48 -12.13 2.86
C ALA A 28 -8.37 -13.28 3.89
N LYS A 29 -7.13 -13.57 4.33
CA LYS A 29 -6.76 -14.66 5.24
C LYS A 29 -5.85 -14.16 6.36
N PRO A 30 -6.35 -13.31 7.27
CA PRO A 30 -5.56 -12.84 8.40
C PRO A 30 -5.08 -14.03 9.26
N VAL A 31 -3.82 -13.98 9.67
CA VAL A 31 -3.18 -15.05 10.48
C VAL A 31 -2.84 -14.60 11.89
N ILE A 32 -3.01 -13.31 12.18
CA ILE A 32 -2.85 -12.71 13.50
C ILE A 32 -4.05 -11.80 13.76
N SER A 33 -4.35 -11.58 15.03
CA SER A 33 -5.35 -10.62 15.47
C SER A 33 -4.89 -9.17 15.26
N ASP A 34 -5.85 -8.24 15.26
CA ASP A 34 -5.58 -6.81 15.17
C ASP A 34 -4.67 -6.34 16.32
N GLN A 35 -4.85 -6.89 17.53
CA GLN A 35 -4.01 -6.55 18.68
C GLN A 35 -2.54 -6.94 18.47
N GLU A 36 -2.29 -8.12 17.90
CA GLU A 36 -0.93 -8.59 17.60
C GLU A 36 -0.30 -7.72 16.51
N PHE A 37 -1.07 -7.38 15.47
CA PHE A 37 -0.62 -6.48 14.42
C PHE A 37 -0.27 -5.09 14.98
N ASP A 38 -1.12 -4.52 15.83
CA ASP A 38 -0.89 -3.24 16.50
C ASP A 38 0.38 -3.27 17.36
N CYS A 39 0.65 -4.39 18.05
CA CYS A 39 1.88 -4.55 18.82
C CYS A 39 3.12 -4.51 17.92
N LEU A 40 3.09 -5.19 16.77
CA LEU A 40 4.18 -5.15 15.79
C LEU A 40 4.38 -3.74 15.24
N MET A 41 3.29 -3.06 14.88
CA MET A 41 3.33 -1.70 14.35
C MET A 41 3.90 -0.70 15.37
N ARG A 42 3.44 -0.75 16.62
CA ARG A 42 4.00 0.09 17.70
C ARG A 42 5.48 -0.16 17.89
N ARG A 43 5.92 -1.43 17.86
CA ARG A 43 7.34 -1.78 17.99
C ARG A 43 8.19 -1.20 16.85
N LEU A 44 7.67 -1.22 15.62
CA LEU A 44 8.33 -0.60 14.46
C LEU A 44 8.45 0.92 14.66
N ILE A 45 7.34 1.58 15.03
CA ILE A 45 7.30 3.03 15.28
C ILE A 45 8.29 3.44 16.38
N ASP A 46 8.33 2.70 17.50
CA ASP A 46 9.23 2.98 18.61
C ASP A 46 10.70 2.91 18.20
N LEU A 47 11.05 1.93 17.36
CA LEU A 47 12.42 1.78 16.84
C LEU A 47 12.75 2.87 15.82
N GLU A 48 11.85 3.22 14.92
CA GLU A 48 12.05 4.31 13.96
C GLU A 48 12.13 5.69 14.65
N ASN A 49 11.42 5.89 15.76
CA ASN A 49 11.54 7.11 16.56
C ASN A 49 12.87 7.18 17.31
N GLN A 50 13.41 6.04 17.78
CA GLN A 50 14.73 5.96 18.40
C GLN A 50 15.87 6.11 17.39
N PHE A 51 15.66 5.69 16.14
CA PHE A 51 16.62 5.76 15.05
C PHE A 51 15.99 6.44 13.81
N PRO A 52 15.81 7.77 13.83
CA PRO A 52 15.11 8.49 12.76
C PRO A 52 15.77 8.36 11.38
N ASP A 53 17.07 8.10 11.33
CA ASP A 53 17.84 7.88 10.10
C ASP A 53 17.51 6.55 9.40
N LEU A 54 16.88 5.61 10.11
CA LEU A 54 16.45 4.32 9.56
C LEU A 54 14.99 4.35 9.06
N LYS A 55 14.28 5.46 9.25
CA LYS A 55 12.90 5.63 8.79
C LYS A 55 12.86 5.93 7.30
N THR A 56 12.15 5.10 6.53
CA THR A 56 12.07 5.23 5.07
C THR A 56 10.65 5.58 4.60
N PRO A 57 10.49 6.27 3.46
CA PRO A 57 9.17 6.67 2.96
C PRO A 57 8.23 5.50 2.62
N ASP A 58 8.80 4.34 2.29
CA ASP A 58 8.09 3.10 1.96
C ASP A 58 7.74 2.25 3.19
N SER A 59 8.20 2.65 4.39
CA SER A 59 7.94 1.93 5.63
C SER A 59 6.43 1.81 5.89
N PRO A 60 5.93 0.65 6.40
CA PRO A 60 4.52 0.47 6.73
C PRO A 60 4.00 1.50 7.73
N SER A 61 4.87 2.04 8.61
CA SER A 61 4.51 3.10 9.56
C SER A 61 4.17 4.43 8.89
N GLN A 62 4.52 4.61 7.61
CA GLN A 62 4.27 5.83 6.84
C GLN A 62 3.00 5.78 5.99
N ARG A 63 2.36 4.60 5.87
CA ARG A 63 1.18 4.42 5.04
C ARG A 63 -0.10 5.07 5.60
N VAL A 64 -0.07 5.55 6.85
CA VAL A 64 -1.23 6.15 7.51
C VAL A 64 -0.88 7.53 8.08
N GLY A 65 -1.61 8.56 7.64
CA GLY A 65 -1.69 9.84 8.36
C GLY A 65 -0.43 10.72 8.33
N GLY A 66 -0.22 11.44 7.24
CA GLY A 66 0.50 12.71 7.27
C GLY A 66 -0.45 13.88 7.53
N SER A 67 0.09 15.08 7.74
CA SER A 67 -0.74 16.30 7.71
C SER A 67 -1.47 16.39 6.36
N PRO A 68 -2.74 16.83 6.34
CA PRO A 68 -3.48 17.00 5.09
C PRO A 68 -2.69 17.93 4.16
N LEU A 69 -2.45 17.46 2.93
CA LEU A 69 -1.85 18.28 1.90
C LEU A 69 -2.83 19.40 1.55
N LYS A 70 -2.32 20.62 1.35
CA LYS A 70 -3.16 21.74 0.90
C LYS A 70 -3.71 21.51 -0.52
N GLU A 71 -2.94 20.81 -1.34
CA GLU A 71 -3.27 20.49 -2.73
C GLU A 71 -2.49 19.26 -3.21
N PHE A 72 -3.06 18.53 -4.17
CA PHE A 72 -2.35 17.50 -4.92
C PHE A 72 -1.72 18.13 -6.16
N LYS A 73 -0.44 17.83 -6.43
CA LYS A 73 0.19 18.25 -7.68
C LYS A 73 -0.39 17.46 -8.84
N THR A 74 -0.83 18.16 -9.89
CA THR A 74 -1.17 17.50 -11.16
C THR A 74 0.09 16.98 -11.81
N VAL A 75 0.09 15.70 -12.18
CA VAL A 75 1.15 15.07 -12.96
C VAL A 75 0.60 14.71 -14.34
N ARG A 76 1.43 14.89 -15.37
CA ARG A 76 1.07 14.49 -16.74
C ARG A 76 1.38 13.01 -16.92
N HIS A 77 0.38 12.24 -17.34
CA HIS A 77 0.60 10.86 -17.78
C HIS A 77 1.33 10.86 -19.13
N GLU A 78 2.43 10.09 -19.22
CA GLU A 78 3.21 9.94 -20.46
C GLU A 78 2.39 9.25 -21.56
N ILE A 79 1.59 8.27 -21.16
CA ILE A 79 0.64 7.54 -22.01
C ILE A 79 -0.78 7.97 -21.60
N SER A 80 -1.62 8.30 -22.58
CA SER A 80 -3.02 8.64 -22.33
C SER A 80 -3.75 7.52 -21.61
N MET A 81 -4.40 7.83 -20.49
CA MET A 81 -5.33 6.91 -19.83
C MET A 81 -6.62 6.84 -20.65
N LEU A 82 -6.78 5.76 -21.42
CA LEU A 82 -7.98 5.55 -22.24
C LEU A 82 -9.20 5.25 -21.36
N SER A 83 -10.36 5.73 -21.79
CA SER A 83 -11.66 5.35 -21.22
C SER A 83 -12.27 4.23 -22.06
N MET A 84 -13.15 3.45 -21.43
CA MET A 84 -13.98 2.48 -22.16
C MET A 84 -15.25 3.16 -22.65
N ASP A 85 -15.69 2.82 -23.86
CA ASP A 85 -17.02 3.21 -24.34
C ASP A 85 -18.10 2.48 -23.54
N ASN A 86 -19.23 3.14 -23.34
CA ASN A 86 -20.39 2.58 -22.64
C ASN A 86 -21.32 1.84 -23.60
N THR A 87 -22.16 0.98 -23.04
CA THR A 87 -23.29 0.36 -23.74
C THR A 87 -24.50 0.27 -22.81
N TYR A 88 -25.69 0.39 -23.39
CA TYR A 88 -26.96 0.42 -22.67
C TYR A 88 -28.00 -0.55 -23.24
N SER A 89 -27.67 -1.31 -24.29
CA SER A 89 -28.57 -2.29 -24.89
C SER A 89 -27.82 -3.53 -25.38
N TYR A 90 -28.54 -4.65 -25.47
CA TYR A 90 -27.98 -5.88 -26.04
C TYR A 90 -27.61 -5.76 -27.51
N ASP A 91 -28.24 -4.84 -28.24
CA ASP A 91 -27.98 -4.66 -29.67
C ASP A 91 -26.68 -3.88 -29.90
N GLU A 92 -26.39 -2.86 -29.09
CA GLU A 92 -25.08 -2.17 -29.09
C GLU A 92 -23.91 -3.13 -28.77
N LEU A 93 -24.13 -4.10 -27.88
CA LEU A 93 -23.14 -5.15 -27.61
C LEU A 93 -22.90 -6.05 -28.82
N ARG A 94 -23.94 -6.38 -29.58
CA ARG A 94 -23.81 -7.18 -30.81
C ARG A 94 -23.07 -6.41 -31.89
N GLU A 95 -23.39 -5.14 -32.09
CA GLU A 95 -22.68 -4.26 -33.02
C GLU A 95 -21.18 -4.14 -32.67
N PHE A 96 -20.85 -4.09 -31.38
CA PHE A 96 -19.46 -4.12 -30.93
C PHE A 96 -18.76 -5.43 -31.29
N ASP A 97 -19.39 -6.59 -31.05
CA ASP A 97 -18.84 -7.91 -31.42
C ASP A 97 -18.61 -8.04 -32.93
N GLU A 98 -19.55 -7.53 -33.74
CA GLU A 98 -19.42 -7.50 -35.21
C GLU A 98 -18.26 -6.62 -35.68
N ARG A 99 -17.99 -5.49 -35.00
CA ARG A 99 -16.90 -4.57 -35.35
C ARG A 99 -15.51 -5.10 -34.99
N VAL A 100 -15.40 -5.96 -33.98
CA VAL A 100 -14.11 -6.45 -33.45
C VAL A 100 -13.66 -7.76 -34.11
N LYS A 101 -14.56 -8.53 -34.71
CA LYS A 101 -14.25 -9.71 -35.54
C LYS A 101 -13.54 -9.33 -36.83
#